data_AF-A0A815LF81-F1
#
_entry.id   AF-A0A815LF81-F1
#
_cell.length_a   1.000
_cell.length_b   1.000
_cell.length_c   1.000
_cell.angle_alpha   90.00
_cell.angle_beta   90.00
_cell.angle_gamma   90.00
#
_symmetry.space_group_name_H-M   'P 1'
#
loop_
_entity.id
_entity.type
_entity.pdbx_description
1 polymer ?
#
loop_
_entity_poly.entity_id
_entity_poly.type
_entity_poly.pdbx_seq_one_letter_code
_entity_poly.pdbx_strand_id
1 'polypeptide(L)'
;MNDDNNQNELAIKRFVEYIQNKNKELDLEYRLIKIDEDRQAAVLTWLSSSSTDKSLLLNSHIDVVPVFEENWIVPPFSGEIRDGKIYGRGTQDMKCVGIQYLEAIRRLKIHSILYMYACV
;
A
#
# COMPACT_ATOMS: atom_id res chain seq x y z
N MET A 1 14.56 21.13 12.42
CA MET A 1 13.90 19.95 13.01
C MET A 1 12.40 20.18 13.20
N ASN A 2 11.67 20.70 12.19
CA ASN A 2 10.20 20.88 12.23
C ASN A 2 9.53 20.63 10.86
N ASP A 3 10.23 19.99 9.92
CA ASP A 3 9.73 19.79 8.54
C ASP A 3 9.25 18.34 8.29
N ASP A 4 9.78 17.37 9.06
CA ASP A 4 9.49 15.94 8.88
C ASP A 4 8.03 15.58 9.21
N ASN A 5 7.41 16.23 10.21
CA ASN A 5 6.03 15.95 10.59
C ASN A 5 5.03 16.34 9.50
N ASN A 6 5.25 17.48 8.83
CA ASN A 6 4.35 17.99 7.80
C ASN A 6 4.46 17.17 6.50
N GLN A 7 5.66 16.67 6.19
CA GLN A 7 5.88 15.77 5.06
C GLN A 7 5.27 14.38 5.28
N ASN A 8 5.35 13.85 6.50
CA ASN A 8 4.71 12.58 6.86
C ASN A 8 3.19 12.66 6.77
N GLU A 9 2.58 13.72 7.28
CA GLU A 9 1.12 13.93 7.19
C GLU A 9 0.65 14.04 5.73
N LEU A 10 1.40 14.78 4.90
CA LEU A 10 1.11 14.89 3.46
C LEU A 10 1.28 13.55 2.73
N ALA A 11 2.30 12.76 3.07
CA ALA A 11 2.52 11.45 2.47
C ALA A 11 1.41 10.46 2.82
N ILE A 12 0.96 10.44 4.08
CA ILE A 12 -0.18 9.64 4.54
C ILE A 12 -1.44 10.06 3.79
N LYS A 13 -1.72 11.36 3.69
CA LYS A 13 -2.89 11.88 2.97
C LYS A 13 -2.88 11.46 1.49
N ARG A 14 -1.74 11.60 0.81
CA ARG A 14 -1.59 11.17 -0.60
C ARG A 14 -1.79 9.66 -0.75
N PHE A 15 -1.31 8.86 0.20
CA PHE A 15 -1.52 7.42 0.17
C PHE A 15 -2.99 7.06 0.37
N VAL A 16 -3.68 7.69 1.34
CA VAL A 16 -5.12 7.53 1.56
C VAL A 16 -5.90 7.88 0.29
N GLU A 17 -5.59 9.02 -0.35
CA GLU A 17 -6.22 9.42 -1.61
C GLU A 17 -5.95 8.42 -2.74
N TYR A 18 -4.72 7.91 -2.85
CA TYR A 18 -4.36 6.87 -3.82
C TYR A 18 -5.20 5.60 -3.62
N ILE A 19 -5.27 5.11 -2.39
CA ILE A 19 -6.01 3.91 -2.01
C ILE A 19 -7.52 4.10 -2.23
N GLN A 20 -8.08 5.23 -1.84
CA GLN A 20 -9.49 5.56 -2.08
C GLN A 20 -9.82 5.57 -3.57
N ASN A 21 -8.94 6.14 -4.39
CA ASN A 21 -9.11 6.15 -5.83
C ASN A 21 -9.01 4.75 -6.42
N LYS A 22 -8.05 3.93 -5.97
CA LYS A 22 -7.95 2.53 -6.41
C LYS A 22 -9.14 1.69 -5.96
N ASN A 23 -9.70 1.98 -4.79
CA ASN A 23 -10.87 1.27 -4.30
C ASN A 23 -12.12 1.47 -5.17
N LYS A 24 -12.25 2.60 -5.88
CA LYS A 24 -13.34 2.81 -6.85
C LYS A 24 -13.33 1.77 -7.98
N GLU A 25 -12.17 1.21 -8.32
CA GLU A 25 -12.03 0.13 -9.30
C GLU A 25 -12.29 -1.26 -8.67
N LEU A 26 -12.04 -1.40 -7.36
CA LEU A 26 -12.00 -2.69 -6.67
C LEU A 26 -13.26 -3.03 -5.89
N ASP A 27 -14.07 -2.03 -5.50
CA ASP A 27 -15.25 -2.22 -4.66
C ASP A 27 -14.94 -3.04 -3.39
N LEU A 28 -14.00 -2.56 -2.59
CA LEU A 28 -13.68 -3.10 -1.26
C LEU A 28 -14.28 -2.19 -0.19
N GLU A 29 -14.57 -2.74 0.99
CA GLU A 29 -14.84 -1.86 2.13
C GLU A 29 -13.56 -1.15 2.53
N TYR A 30 -13.63 0.16 2.75
CA TYR A 30 -12.50 0.98 3.19
C TYR A 30 -12.77 1.54 4.59
N ARG A 31 -11.82 1.39 5.50
CA ARG A 31 -11.86 1.98 6.84
C ARG A 31 -10.51 2.61 7.16
N LEU A 32 -10.55 3.81 7.75
CA LEU A 32 -9.37 4.45 8.32
C LEU A 32 -9.48 4.36 9.85
N ILE A 33 -8.55 3.62 10.46
CA ILE A 33 -8.53 3.39 11.90
C ILE A 33 -7.47 4.31 12.51
N LYS A 34 -7.91 5.25 13.35
CA LYS A 34 -6.99 6.07 14.17
C LYS A 34 -6.42 5.20 15.28
N ILE A 35 -5.09 5.10 15.35
CA ILE A 35 -4.38 4.36 16.40
C ILE A 35 -4.07 5.32 17.57
N ASP A 36 -3.49 6.47 17.26
CA ASP A 36 -3.24 7.58 18.20
C ASP A 36 -3.24 8.93 17.44
N GLU A 37 -2.69 9.98 18.05
CA GLU A 37 -2.65 11.32 17.46
C GLU A 37 -1.88 11.39 16.14
N ASP A 38 -0.83 10.58 15.98
CA ASP A 38 0.11 10.65 14.86
C ASP A 38 -0.03 9.46 13.90
N ARG A 39 -0.67 8.37 14.32
CA ARG A 39 -0.73 7.11 13.57
C ARG A 39 -2.13 6.70 13.17
N GLN A 40 -2.25 6.29 11.92
CA GLN A 40 -3.48 5.76 11.32
C GLN A 40 -3.17 4.51 10.50
N ALA A 41 -4.12 3.59 10.44
CA ALA A 41 -4.07 2.42 9.58
C ALA A 41 -5.24 2.45 8.58
N ALA A 42 -4.92 2.34 7.29
CA ALA A 42 -5.92 2.11 6.25
C ALA A 42 -6.18 0.60 6.12
N VAL A 43 -7.44 0.19 6.20
CA VAL A 43 -7.87 -1.21 6.05
C VAL A 43 -8.81 -1.31 4.86
N LEU A 44 -8.46 -2.18 3.91
CA LEU A 44 -9.31 -2.56 2.79
C LEU A 44 -9.78 -4.00 3.00
N THR A 45 -11.08 -4.23 2.88
CA THR A 45 -11.69 -5.54 3.12
C THR A 45 -12.42 -6.01 1.88
N TRP A 46 -11.99 -7.16 1.35
CA TRP A 46 -12.78 -7.92 0.39
C TRP A 46 -13.67 -8.92 1.13
N LEU A 47 -14.96 -8.61 1.24
CA LEU A 47 -15.93 -9.51 1.88
C LEU A 47 -16.27 -10.70 0.98
N SER A 48 -16.26 -11.90 1.58
CA SER A 48 -16.83 -13.11 0.98
C SER A 48 -18.32 -13.21 1.28
N SER A 49 -19.07 -13.85 0.39
CA SER A 49 -20.48 -14.21 0.61
C SER A 49 -20.65 -15.36 1.61
N SER A 50 -19.59 -16.15 1.85
CA SER A 50 -19.60 -17.23 2.85
C SER A 50 -18.93 -16.75 4.13
N SER A 51 -19.67 -16.70 5.24
CA SER A 51 -19.13 -16.36 6.55
C SER A 51 -18.19 -17.46 7.04
N THR A 52 -16.89 -17.21 6.97
CA THR A 52 -15.89 -17.99 7.71
C THR A 52 -15.44 -17.18 8.92
N ASP A 53 -15.23 -17.83 10.06
CA ASP A 53 -14.74 -17.16 11.29
C ASP A 53 -13.27 -16.69 11.20
N LYS A 54 -12.64 -16.78 10.02
CA LYS A 54 -11.23 -16.48 9.78
C LYS A 54 -11.06 -15.54 8.61
N SER A 55 -10.08 -14.64 8.73
CA SER A 55 -9.69 -13.67 7.71
C SER A 55 -8.20 -13.80 7.40
N LEU A 56 -7.82 -13.53 6.15
CA LEU A 56 -6.41 -13.36 5.76
C LEU A 56 -6.03 -11.88 5.85
N LEU A 57 -4.99 -11.57 6.63
CA LEU A 57 -4.49 -10.21 6.77
C LEU A 57 -3.23 -10.02 5.92
N LEU A 58 -3.30 -9.11 4.95
CA LEU A 58 -2.18 -8.71 4.11
C LEU A 58 -1.67 -7.34 4.56
N ASN A 59 -0.64 -7.33 5.42
CA ASN A 59 -0.09 -6.09 6.00
C ASN A 59 1.09 -5.55 5.19
N SER A 60 1.13 -4.23 5.07
CA SER A 60 2.28 -3.47 4.59
C SER A 60 2.37 -2.12 5.28
N HIS A 61 3.58 -1.58 5.43
CA HIS A 61 3.79 -0.19 5.85
C HIS A 61 4.07 0.70 4.64
N ILE A 62 3.88 2.02 4.83
CA ILE A 62 3.99 3.01 3.73
C ILE A 62 5.12 4.02 3.94
N ASP A 63 5.55 4.16 5.19
CA ASP A 63 6.66 5.00 5.57
C ASP A 63 7.95 4.42 5.01
N VAL A 64 8.95 5.27 4.90
CA VAL A 64 10.24 4.92 4.35
C VAL A 64 11.31 5.62 5.15
N VAL A 65 12.45 4.97 5.31
CA VAL A 65 13.58 5.59 6.00
C VAL A 65 14.15 6.77 5.18
N PRO A 66 14.84 7.71 5.85
CA PRO A 66 15.50 8.83 5.18
C PRO A 66 16.50 8.43 4.08
N VAL A 67 16.94 9.43 3.32
CA VAL A 67 17.89 9.29 2.22
C VAL A 67 18.99 10.34 2.32
N PHE A 68 20.19 9.99 1.87
CA PHE A 68 21.27 10.93 1.59
C PHE A 68 21.32 11.09 0.07
N GLU A 69 20.65 12.11 -0.47
CA GLU A 69 20.40 12.26 -1.92
C GLU A 69 21.70 12.24 -2.74
N GLU A 70 22.79 12.76 -2.19
CA GLU A 70 24.13 12.78 -2.80
C GLU A 70 24.69 11.40 -3.11
N ASN A 71 24.20 10.35 -2.42
CA ASN A 71 24.62 8.97 -2.63
C ASN A 71 23.73 8.22 -3.63
N TRP A 72 22.70 8.88 -4.18
CA TRP A 72 21.83 8.28 -5.17
C TRP A 72 22.25 8.62 -6.59
N ILE A 73 22.17 7.63 -7.47
CA ILE A 73 22.45 7.79 -8.90
C ILE A 73 21.28 8.41 -9.69
N VAL A 74 20.10 8.47 -9.07
CA VAL A 74 18.86 9.08 -9.58
C VAL A 74 18.08 9.67 -8.39
N PRO A 75 17.19 10.67 -8.57
CA PRO A 75 16.44 11.22 -7.44
C PRO A 75 15.65 10.13 -6.70
N PRO A 76 15.80 9.98 -5.37
CA PRO A 76 15.33 8.81 -4.62
C PRO A 76 13.81 8.61 -4.65
N PHE A 77 13.03 9.65 -4.85
CA PHE A 77 11.56 9.58 -4.87
C PHE A 77 10.96 9.69 -6.28
N SER A 78 11.79 9.59 -7.34
CA SER A 78 11.35 9.70 -8.73
C SER A 78 10.64 8.44 -9.25
N GLY A 79 11.03 7.25 -8.77
CA GLY A 79 10.59 5.98 -9.33
C GLY A 79 11.16 5.70 -10.73
N GLU A 80 12.33 6.27 -11.06
CA GLU A 80 12.96 6.11 -12.37
C GLU A 80 13.20 4.64 -12.74
N ILE A 81 12.89 4.28 -13.99
CA ILE A 81 13.17 2.95 -14.54
C ILE A 81 14.43 3.03 -15.38
N ARG A 82 15.44 2.25 -15.01
CA ARG A 82 16.73 2.18 -15.71
C ARG A 82 17.21 0.74 -15.76
N ASP A 83 17.59 0.29 -16.95
CA ASP A 83 18.07 -1.09 -17.21
C ASP A 83 17.12 -2.17 -16.66
N GLY A 84 15.81 -1.95 -16.82
CA GLY A 84 14.76 -2.87 -16.34
C GLY A 84 14.56 -2.89 -14.82
N LYS A 85 15.21 -1.98 -14.08
CA LYS A 85 15.08 -1.85 -12.62
C LYS A 85 14.39 -0.55 -12.26
N ILE A 86 13.52 -0.60 -11.26
CA ILE A 86 12.90 0.60 -10.67
C ILE A 86 13.80 1.08 -9.54
N TYR A 87 14.26 2.32 -9.63
CA TYR A 87 15.05 2.98 -8.60
C TYR A 87 14.16 3.92 -7.80
N GLY A 88 14.13 3.70 -6.49
CA GLY A 88 13.47 4.62 -5.58
C GLY A 88 13.44 4.12 -4.14
N ARG A 89 13.43 5.05 -3.20
CA ARG A 89 13.25 4.77 -1.78
C ARG A 89 11.86 4.17 -1.55
N GLY A 90 11.83 3.01 -0.91
CA GLY A 90 10.61 2.25 -0.64
C GLY A 90 10.24 1.22 -1.70
N THR A 91 10.97 1.15 -2.82
CA THR A 91 10.70 0.17 -3.90
C THR A 91 10.89 -1.27 -3.45
N GLN A 92 11.78 -1.55 -2.49
CA GLN A 92 11.95 -2.88 -1.89
C GLN A 92 11.30 -2.98 -0.50
N ASP A 93 11.42 -1.93 0.33
CA ASP A 93 10.91 -1.92 1.70
C ASP A 93 9.93 -0.75 1.91
N MET A 94 8.62 -0.98 1.87
CA MET A 94 7.99 -2.21 1.35
C MET A 94 6.82 -1.91 0.40
N LYS A 95 6.89 -0.77 -0.30
CA LYS A 95 5.80 -0.31 -1.19
C LYS A 95 5.50 -1.32 -2.31
N CYS A 96 6.49 -2.09 -2.76
CA CYS A 96 6.26 -3.15 -3.73
C CYS A 96 5.27 -4.20 -3.23
N VAL A 97 5.39 -4.66 -1.98
CA VAL A 97 4.51 -5.67 -1.40
C VAL A 97 3.07 -5.15 -1.28
N GLY A 98 2.90 -3.91 -0.81
CA GLY A 98 1.57 -3.28 -0.74
C GLY A 98 0.88 -3.19 -2.11
N ILE A 99 1.61 -2.78 -3.15
CA ILE A 99 1.07 -2.72 -4.52
C ILE A 99 0.81 -4.12 -5.10
N GLN A 100 1.65 -5.11 -4.82
CA GLN A 100 1.44 -6.50 -5.23
C GLN A 100 0.14 -7.06 -4.66
N TYR A 101 -0.19 -6.79 -3.40
CA TYR A 101 -1.46 -7.21 -2.80
C TYR A 101 -2.67 -6.58 -3.52
N LEU A 102 -2.64 -5.26 -3.73
CA LEU A 102 -3.74 -4.55 -4.41
C LEU A 102 -3.96 -5.07 -5.83
N GLU A 103 -2.89 -5.24 -6.60
CA GLU A 103 -2.98 -5.74 -7.98
C GLU A 103 -3.38 -7.22 -8.05
N ALA A 104 -2.95 -8.04 -7.09
CA ALA A 104 -3.41 -9.42 -6.99
C ALA A 104 -4.93 -9.48 -6.75
N ILE A 105 -5.43 -8.70 -5.77
CA ILE A 105 -6.88 -8.58 -5.50
C ILE A 105 -7.61 -8.08 -6.73
N ARG A 106 -7.10 -7.04 -7.41
CA ARG A 106 -7.69 -6.50 -8.64
C ARG A 106 -7.88 -7.56 -9.71
N ARG A 107 -6.82 -8.33 -9.97
CA ARG A 107 -6.84 -9.40 -10.99
C ARG A 107 -7.80 -10.52 -10.60
N LEU A 108 -7.82 -10.92 -9.33
CA LEU A 108 -8.76 -11.94 -8.85
C LEU A 108 -10.22 -11.52 -9.01
N LYS A 109 -10.55 -10.25 -8.69
CA LYS A 109 -11.90 -9.71 -8.88
C LYS A 109 -12.29 -9.61 -10.35
N ILE A 110 -11.43 -9.07 -11.22
CA ILE A 110 -11.70 -8.94 -12.65
C ILE A 110 -11.93 -10.30 -13.31
N HIS A 111 -11.16 -11.33 -12.93
CA HIS A 111 -11.28 -12.66 -13.50
C HIS A 111 -12.32 -13.55 -12.80
N SER A 112 -13.09 -13.02 -11.84
CA SER A 112 -14.14 -13.76 -11.10
C SER A 112 -13.66 -15.10 -10.51
N ILE A 113 -12.40 -15.14 -10.07
CA ILE A 113 -11.86 -16.31 -9.37
C ILE A 113 -12.39 -16.26 -7.94
N LEU A 114 -13.60 -16.79 -7.75
CA LEU A 114 -14.34 -16.73 -6.49
C LEU A 114 -14.00 -17.86 -5.49
N TYR A 115 -12.93 -18.62 -5.73
CA TYR A 115 -12.57 -19.77 -4.92
C TYR A 115 -11.11 -19.72 -4.52
N MET A 116 -10.82 -19.02 -3.41
CA MET A 116 -9.54 -19.18 -2.72
C MET A 116 -9.79 -19.98 -1.44
N TYR A 117 -9.81 -21.30 -1.58
CA TYR A 117 -9.53 -22.19 -0.46
C TYR A 117 -8.01 -22.32 -0.38
N ALA A 118 -7.39 -21.72 0.65
CA ALA A 118 -6.00 -21.97 0.97
C ALA A 118 -5.94 -22.47 2.42
N CYS A 119 -5.64 -23.76 2.55
CA CYS A 119 -5.25 -24.39 3.79
C CYS A 119 -3.72 -24.35 3.86
N VAL A 120 -3.20 -24.02 5.05
CA VAL A 120 -1.80 -23.94 5.52
C VAL A 120 -1.05 -22.67 5.16
#